data_AF-A0A7C7ZQU7-F1
#
_entry.id   AF-A0A7C7ZQU7-F1
#
_cell.length_a   1.000
_cell.length_b   1.000
_cell.length_c   1.000
_cell.angle_alpha   90.00
_cell.angle_beta   90.00
_cell.angle_gamma   90.00
#
_symmetry.space_group_name_H-M   'P 1'
#
loop_
_entity.id
_entity.type
_entity.pdbx_description
1 polymer ?
#
loop_
_entity_poly.entity_id
_entity_poly.type
_entity_poly.pdbx_seq_one_letter_code
_entity_poly.pdbx_strand_id
1 'polypeptide(L)' 'MKIEYDSKYFMNKAIEEAQMALSKGEVPIGAVVVIDNQIIARGHNLTETL' A
#
# COMPACT_ATOMS: atom_id res chain seq x y z
N MET A 1 -18.87 0.65 18.60
CA MET A 1 -17.44 0.34 18.80
C MET A 1 -16.69 0.70 17.54
N LYS A 2 -15.64 1.54 17.62
CA LYS A 2 -14.70 1.70 16.50
C LYS A 2 -13.84 0.44 16.47
N ILE A 3 -13.81 -0.25 15.34
CA ILE A 3 -12.83 -1.31 15.09
C ILE A 3 -11.53 -0.59 14.76
N GLU A 4 -10.51 -0.67 15.61
CA GLU A 4 -9.15 -0.21 15.30
C GLU A 4 -8.43 -1.33 14.54
N TYR A 5 -7.82 -0.98 13.41
CA TYR A 5 -7.01 -1.91 12.64
C TYR A 5 -5.58 -1.86 13.18
N ASP A 6 -4.93 -3.02 13.24
CA ASP A 6 -3.53 -3.10 13.63
C ASP A 6 -2.60 -2.66 12.49
N SER A 7 -1.35 -2.38 12.82
CA SER A 7 -0.33 -2.04 11.82
C SER A 7 -0.15 -3.15 10.77
N LYS A 8 -0.48 -4.41 11.11
CA LYS A 8 -0.38 -5.56 10.21
C LYS A 8 -1.41 -5.49 9.09
N TYR A 9 -2.63 -5.06 9.37
CA TYR A 9 -3.67 -4.83 8.37
C TYR A 9 -3.20 -3.80 7.34
N PHE A 10 -2.70 -2.65 7.78
CA PHE A 10 -2.21 -1.60 6.88
C PHE A 10 -0.95 -2.04 6.11
N MET A 11 -0.06 -2.79 6.75
CA MET A 11 1.12 -3.33 6.08
C MET A 11 0.76 -4.33 4.97
N ASN A 12 -0.21 -5.22 5.20
CA ASN A 12 -0.73 -6.11 4.16
C ASN A 12 -1.29 -5.31 2.98
N LYS A 13 -1.95 -4.18 3.24
CA LYS A 13 -2.43 -3.26 2.19
C LYS A 13 -1.30 -2.60 1.40
N ALA A 14 -0.16 -2.29 2.02
CA ALA A 14 1.03 -1.82 1.30
C ALA A 14 1.70 -2.95 0.49
N ILE A 15 1.70 -4.18 0.99
CA ILE A 15 2.22 -5.36 0.26
C ILE A 15 1.38 -5.66 -0.99
N GLU A 16 0.05 -5.52 -0.92
CA GLU A 16 -0.83 -5.62 -2.10
C GLU A 16 -0.43 -4.63 -3.20
N GLU A 17 -0.08 -3.38 -2.84
CA GLU A 17 0.44 -2.39 -3.78
C GLU A 17 1.81 -2.78 -4.35
N ALA A 18 2.73 -3.29 -3.51
CA ALA A 18 4.03 -3.75 -3.96
C ALA A 18 3.94 -4.93 -4.95
N GLN A 19 2.97 -5.83 -4.76
CA GLN A 19 2.68 -6.92 -5.70
C GLN A 19 2.17 -6.38 -7.05
N MET A 20 1.39 -5.31 -7.05
CA MET A 20 0.97 -4.65 -8.29
C MET A 20 2.14 -4.00 -9.03
N ALA A 21 3.06 -3.32 -8.34
CA ALA A 21 4.31 -2.86 -8.94
C ALA A 21 5.09 -4.03 -9.57
N LEU A 22 5.28 -5.12 -8.83
CA LEU A 22 5.98 -6.29 -9.35
C LEU A 22 5.33 -6.83 -10.63
N SER A 23 4.00 -6.91 -10.67
CA SER A 23 3.27 -7.39 -11.85
C SER A 23 3.42 -6.50 -13.08
N LYS A 24 3.79 -5.22 -12.87
CA LYS A 24 4.07 -4.25 -13.92
C LYS A 24 5.54 -4.19 -14.32
N GLY A 25 6.40 -5.04 -13.72
CA GLY A 25 7.84 -5.03 -13.96
C GLY A 25 8.59 -3.96 -13.18
N GLU A 26 7.94 -3.29 -12.22
CA GLU A 26 8.54 -2.27 -11.37
C GLU A 26 9.26 -2.88 -10.16
N VAL A 27 10.10 -2.06 -9.50
CA VAL A 27 10.64 -2.40 -8.18
C VAL A 27 9.47 -2.55 -7.18
N PRO A 28 9.37 -3.67 -6.43
CA PRO A 28 8.19 -4.00 -5.62
C PRO A 28 8.11 -3.17 -4.33
N ILE A 29 7.75 -1.90 -4.47
CA ILE A 29 7.53 -0.96 -3.37
C ILE A 29 6.08 -0.53 -3.39
N GLY A 30 5.42 -0.60 -2.23
CA GLY A 30 4.04 -0.17 -2.03
C GLY A 30 3.93 0.66 -0.75
N ALA A 31 2.98 1.60 -0.74
CA ALA A 31 2.77 2.52 0.36
C ALA A 31 1.28 2.81 0.55
N VAL A 32 0.90 3.04 1.82
CA VAL A 32 -0.45 3.49 2.21
C VAL A 32 -0.33 4.66 3.19
N VAL A 33 -1.25 5.63 3.09
CA VAL A 33 -1.38 6.74 4.04
C VAL A 33 -2.65 6.56 4.84
N VAL A 34 -2.54 6.58 6.17
CA VAL A 34 -3.63 6.29 7.11
C VAL A 34 -3.89 7.50 8.00
N ILE A 35 -5.17 7.90 8.11
CA ILE A 35 -5.66 8.91 9.06
C ILE A 35 -6.92 8.34 9.73
N ASP A 36 -7.03 8.48 11.05
CA ASP A 36 -8.20 8.05 11.82
C ASP A 36 -8.67 6.61 11.51
N ASN A 37 -7.71 5.69 11.39
CA ASN A 37 -7.93 4.28 11.09
C ASN A 37 -8.52 4.00 9.68
N GLN A 38 -8.41 4.96 8.76
CA GLN A 38 -8.83 4.86 7.37
C GLN A 38 -7.64 5.10 6.42
N ILE A 39 -7.53 4.27 5.39
CA ILE A 39 -6.56 4.50 4.30
C ILE A 39 -7.11 5.62 3.41
N ILE A 40 -6.39 6.73 3.32
CA ILE A 40 -6.75 7.89 2.49
C ILE A 40 -6.00 7.95 1.16
N ALA A 41 -4.88 7.22 1.04
CA ALA A 41 -4.12 7.10 -0.19
C ALA A 41 -3.37 5.78 -0.25
N ARG A 42 -3.11 5.32 -1.48
CA ARG A 42 -2.34 4.12 -1.81
C ARG A 42 -1.48 4.41 -3.03
N GLY A 43 -0.33 3.74 -3.12
CA GLY A 43 0.52 3.84 -4.30
C GLY A 43 1.61 2.79 -4.32
N HIS A 44 2.19 2.59 -5.49
CA HIS A 44 3.31 1.70 -5.74
C HIS A 44 4.33 2.37 -6.67
N ASN A 45 5.53 1.81 -6.75
CA ASN A 45 6.58 2.32 -7.64
C ASN A 45 6.13 2.33 -9.10
N LEU A 46 6.52 3.38 -9.84
CA LEU A 46 6.23 3.57 -11.27
C LEU A 46 7.46 4.11 -12.04
N THR A 47 8.66 4.00 -11.46
CA THR A 47 9.87 4.66 -11.97
C THR A 47 10.29 4.13 -13.35
N GLU A 48 10.06 2.86 -13.65
CA GLU A 48 10.42 2.27 -14.95
C GLU A 48 9.35 2.52 -16.03
N THR A 49 8.13 2.91 -15.62
CA THR A 49 6.98 3.19 -16.48
C THR A 49 6.83 4.69 -16.82
N LEU A 50 7.50 5.59 -16.09
CA LEU A 50 7.50 7.04 -16.29
C LEU A 50 8.59 7.49 -17.28
#